data_AF-A0A0P0NEC4-F1
#
_entry.id   AF-A0A0P0NEC4-F1
#
_cell.length_a   1.000
_cell.length_b   1.000
_cell.length_c   1.000
_cell.angle_alpha   90.00
_cell.angle_beta   90.00
_cell.angle_gamma   90.00
#
_symmetry.space_group_name_H-M   'P 1'
#
loop_
_entity.id
_entity.type
_entity.pdbx_description
1 polymer ?
#
loop_
_entity_poly.entity_id
_entity_poly.type
_entity_poly.pdbx_seq_one_letter_code
_entity_poly.pdbx_strand_id
1 'polypeptide(L)'
;MRALKISQSITNRKSDSLEKYLNELGKYELLKIEDEIQLAMRIAEGDEVALEKLVNANLRFVISVSKKYQDKGVRLSDLISEGNIGLIKAAKRYDHTKGFKFISFAVWWIRQAILTAISDQQRIVRLPGNQVVGNSMINKATLKLEQQLERRPTADEIAEEIGFKVDKVIDHQLSSAISISLDTPVNVENDFCLMDMIPSKSVEPVDDLLMRQSLTEDLKRCLVILPEREQRILILYYGLYGYEETTLDDMVYIFGLSKERIRQLKDKALKTLRNSPKSQLIKEYLD
;
A
#
# COMPACT_ATOMS: atom_id res chain seq x y z
N MET A 1 -20.50 31.83 30.37
CA MET A 1 -19.82 30.53 30.60
C MET A 1 -20.68 29.44 29.99
N ARG A 2 -20.24 28.82 28.89
CA ARG A 2 -21.01 27.74 28.22
C ARG A 2 -20.83 26.44 29.00
N ALA A 3 -21.93 25.80 29.36
CA ALA A 3 -21.94 24.51 30.04
C ALA A 3 -21.30 23.44 29.16
N LEU A 4 -20.25 22.78 29.67
CA LEU A 4 -19.66 21.59 29.07
C LEU A 4 -20.69 20.47 29.13
N LYS A 5 -21.32 20.17 27.99
CA LYS A 5 -22.16 18.99 27.81
C LYS A 5 -21.22 17.79 27.79
N ILE A 6 -21.12 17.08 28.91
CA ILE A 6 -20.44 15.78 28.98
C ILE A 6 -21.32 14.81 28.20
N SER A 7 -21.02 14.61 26.92
CA SER A 7 -21.57 13.47 26.19
C SER A 7 -21.08 12.21 26.88
N GLN A 8 -22.02 11.40 27.37
CA GLN A 8 -21.72 10.08 27.88
C GLN A 8 -21.00 9.31 26.78
N SER A 9 -19.70 9.11 26.96
CA SER A 9 -18.88 8.28 26.11
C SER A 9 -19.55 6.92 26.03
N ILE A 10 -20.06 6.59 24.84
CA ILE A 10 -20.51 5.27 24.46
C ILE A 10 -19.45 4.29 24.98
N THR A 11 -19.83 3.48 25.97
CA THR A 11 -19.08 2.40 26.61
C THR A 11 -17.74 2.08 25.94
N ASN A 12 -16.64 2.25 26.68
CA ASN A 12 -15.28 1.86 26.30
C ASN A 12 -15.16 0.33 26.15
N ARG A 13 -15.82 -0.26 25.15
CA ARG A 13 -15.87 -1.71 24.91
C ARG A 13 -14.50 -2.33 24.59
N LYS A 14 -13.49 -1.51 24.27
CA LYS A 14 -12.14 -1.99 23.96
C LYS A 14 -11.35 -2.45 25.19
N SER A 15 -11.58 -1.85 26.37
CA SER A 15 -10.88 -2.28 27.60
C SER A 15 -11.44 -3.57 28.19
N ASP A 16 -12.74 -3.85 28.00
CA ASP A 16 -13.43 -5.01 28.59
C ASP A 16 -12.82 -6.36 28.15
N SER A 17 -12.45 -6.50 26.87
CA SER A 17 -11.84 -7.75 26.38
C SER A 17 -10.44 -8.02 26.94
N LEU A 18 -9.62 -6.98 27.05
CA LEU A 18 -8.25 -7.10 27.54
C LEU A 18 -8.25 -7.26 29.07
N GLU A 19 -9.14 -6.57 29.78
CA GLU A 19 -9.34 -6.74 31.22
C GLU A 19 -9.82 -8.15 31.58
N LYS A 20 -10.77 -8.72 30.84
CA LYS A 20 -11.18 -10.13 30.99
C LYS A 20 -10.01 -11.08 30.80
N TYR A 21 -9.23 -10.88 29.74
CA TYR A 21 -8.02 -11.68 29.50
C TYR A 21 -7.02 -11.58 30.66
N LEU A 22 -6.71 -10.38 31.15
CA LEU A 22 -5.80 -10.19 32.29
C LEU A 22 -6.32 -10.86 33.57
N ASN A 23 -7.64 -10.80 33.81
CA ASN A 23 -8.27 -11.44 34.96
C ASN A 23 -8.22 -12.97 34.89
N GLU A 24 -8.40 -13.56 33.69
CA GLU A 24 -8.23 -15.00 33.48
C GLU A 24 -6.78 -15.44 33.70
N LEU A 25 -5.81 -14.65 33.25
CA LEU A 25 -4.40 -14.94 33.47
C LEU A 25 -3.97 -14.90 34.94
N GLY A 26 -4.66 -14.12 35.77
CA GLY A 26 -4.42 -14.08 37.21
C GLY A 26 -4.69 -15.40 37.92
N LYS A 27 -5.44 -16.32 37.29
CA LYS A 27 -5.77 -17.65 37.85
C LYS A 27 -4.65 -18.67 37.70
N TYR A 28 -3.70 -18.45 36.78
CA TYR A 28 -2.59 -19.38 36.59
C TYR A 28 -1.47 -19.12 37.59
N GLU A 29 -1.06 -20.17 38.29
CA GLU A 29 0.06 -20.12 39.24
C GLU A 29 1.41 -20.02 38.52
N LEU A 30 2.38 -19.43 39.22
CA LEU A 30 3.77 -19.38 38.76
C LEU A 30 4.41 -20.76 38.95
N LEU A 31 4.98 -21.31 37.87
CA LEU A 31 5.69 -22.59 37.92
C LEU A 31 6.98 -22.48 38.73
N LYS A 32 7.30 -23.54 39.48
CA LYS A 32 8.63 -23.72 40.06
C LYS A 32 9.60 -24.24 39.01
N ILE A 33 10.89 -24.09 39.27
CA ILE A 33 11.96 -24.53 38.36
C ILE A 33 11.91 -26.05 38.14
N GLU A 34 11.59 -26.82 39.19
CA GLU A 34 11.44 -28.28 39.10
C GLU A 34 10.28 -28.69 38.19
N ASP A 35 9.13 -28.03 38.32
CA ASP A 35 7.95 -28.28 37.50
C ASP A 35 8.20 -27.92 36.03
N GLU A 36 8.98 -26.86 35.78
CA GLU A 36 9.37 -26.44 34.43
C GLU A 36 10.20 -27.51 33.71
N ILE A 37 11.11 -28.17 34.43
CA ILE A 37 11.94 -29.26 33.89
C ILE A 37 11.07 -30.49 33.59
N GLN A 38 10.17 -30.87 34.50
CA GLN A 38 9.25 -32.00 34.28
C GLN A 38 8.32 -31.76 33.08
N LEU A 39 7.79 -30.55 32.94
CA LEU A 39 6.97 -30.18 31.79
C LEU A 39 7.79 -30.20 30.50
N ALA A 40 9.03 -29.70 30.51
CA ALA A 40 9.91 -29.72 29.34
C ALA A 40 10.24 -31.15 28.88
N MET A 41 10.47 -32.09 29.79
CA MET A 41 10.68 -33.51 29.47
C MET A 41 9.44 -34.11 28.77
N ARG A 42 8.26 -33.89 29.32
CA ARG A 42 6.99 -34.37 28.74
C ARG A 42 6.69 -33.74 27.38
N ILE A 43 7.03 -32.46 27.20
CA ILE A 43 6.88 -31.77 25.91
C ILE A 43 7.79 -32.40 24.85
N ALA A 44 9.01 -32.82 25.22
CA ALA A 44 9.91 -33.52 24.31
C ALA A 44 9.37 -34.88 23.86
N GLU A 45 8.56 -35.54 24.70
CA GLU A 45 7.82 -36.77 24.37
C GLU A 45 6.54 -36.52 23.54
N GLY A 46 6.18 -35.26 23.29
CA GLY A 46 5.02 -34.88 22.48
C GLY A 46 3.73 -34.61 23.26
N ASP A 47 3.79 -34.43 24.59
CA ASP A 47 2.62 -34.14 25.42
C ASP A 47 2.10 -32.70 25.24
N GLU A 48 0.95 -32.56 24.57
CA GLU A 48 0.29 -31.27 24.34
C GLU A 48 -0.25 -30.63 25.62
N VAL A 49 -0.68 -31.43 26.61
CA VAL A 49 -1.20 -30.90 27.88
C VAL A 49 -0.07 -30.27 28.69
N ALA A 50 1.13 -30.85 28.64
CA ALA A 50 2.32 -30.27 29.24
C ALA A 50 2.71 -28.95 28.55
N LEU A 51 2.60 -28.89 27.22
CA LEU A 51 2.86 -27.67 26.44
C LEU A 51 1.91 -26.53 26.84
N GLU A 52 0.61 -26.81 26.90
CA GLU A 52 -0.40 -25.82 27.31
C GLU A 52 -0.13 -25.30 28.72
N LYS A 53 0.16 -26.19 29.68
CA LYS A 53 0.50 -25.79 31.06
C LYS A 53 1.73 -24.87 31.11
N LEU A 54 2.79 -25.21 30.38
CA LEU A 54 4.01 -24.40 30.33
C LEU A 54 3.74 -23.03 29.70
N VAL A 55 2.97 -22.98 28.62
CA VAL A 55 2.60 -21.72 27.94
C VAL A 55 1.72 -20.86 28.85
N ASN A 56 0.65 -21.41 29.42
CA ASN A 56 -0.32 -20.70 30.26
C ASN A 56 0.33 -20.04 31.48
N ALA A 57 1.26 -20.73 32.14
CA ALA A 57 2.01 -20.18 33.27
C ALA A 57 2.88 -18.97 32.88
N ASN A 58 3.31 -18.88 31.62
CA ASN A 58 4.23 -17.86 31.13
C ASN A 58 3.55 -16.73 30.32
N LEU A 59 2.22 -16.74 30.15
CA LEU A 59 1.50 -15.70 29.40
C LEU A 59 1.67 -14.29 30.02
N ARG A 60 1.77 -14.20 31.35
CA ARG A 60 2.04 -12.94 32.07
C ARG A 60 3.37 -12.31 31.64
N PHE A 61 4.36 -13.14 31.33
CA PHE A 61 5.66 -12.67 30.86
C PHE A 61 5.56 -12.03 29.48
N VAL A 62 4.78 -12.62 28.55
CA VAL A 62 4.56 -12.04 27.22
C VAL A 62 4.00 -10.63 27.31
N ILE A 63 3.01 -10.40 28.18
CA ILE A 63 2.45 -9.05 28.39
C ILE A 63 3.53 -8.05 28.80
N SER A 64 4.42 -8.44 29.71
CA SER A 64 5.52 -7.57 30.17
C SER A 64 6.50 -7.21 29.04
N VAL A 65 6.70 -8.12 28.08
CA VAL A 65 7.53 -7.88 26.90
C VAL A 65 6.78 -7.02 25.89
N SER A 66 5.51 -7.32 25.59
CA SER A 66 4.68 -6.60 24.62
C SER A 66 4.44 -5.14 25.03
N LYS A 67 4.29 -4.84 26.33
CA LYS A 67 4.18 -3.45 26.82
C LYS A 67 5.36 -2.56 26.42
N LYS A 68 6.57 -3.10 26.23
CA LYS A 68 7.74 -2.33 25.77
C LYS A 68 7.66 -1.91 24.30
N TYR A 69 6.77 -2.53 23.53
CA TYR A 69 6.52 -2.25 22.13
C TYR A 69 5.16 -1.59 21.90
N GLN A 70 4.51 -1.15 22.99
CA GLN A 70 3.36 -0.27 22.92
C GLN A 70 3.76 1.01 22.17
N ASP A 71 2.82 1.59 21.41
CA ASP A 71 3.00 2.81 20.60
C ASP A 71 3.76 2.65 19.28
N LYS A 72 4.07 1.41 18.85
CA LYS A 72 4.65 1.13 17.51
C LYS A 72 3.63 0.97 16.39
N GLY A 73 2.42 1.53 16.55
CA GLY A 73 1.36 1.52 15.53
C GLY A 73 0.46 0.28 15.51
N VAL A 74 0.79 -0.76 16.28
CA VAL A 74 -0.03 -1.98 16.43
C VAL A 74 -0.69 -2.00 17.82
N ARG A 75 -1.91 -2.52 17.92
CA ARG A 75 -2.65 -2.57 19.19
C ARG A 75 -1.98 -3.55 20.15
N LEU A 76 -2.05 -3.24 21.45
CA LEU A 76 -1.44 -4.10 22.48
C LEU A 76 -2.01 -5.53 22.48
N SER A 77 -3.31 -5.70 22.22
CA SER A 77 -3.96 -7.02 22.07
C SER A 77 -3.29 -7.88 21.00
N ASP A 78 -2.94 -7.25 19.89
CA ASP A 78 -2.41 -7.92 18.70
C ASP A 78 -0.93 -8.27 18.97
N LEU A 79 -0.19 -7.35 19.60
CA LEU A 79 1.19 -7.61 20.06
C LEU A 79 1.27 -8.75 21.10
N ILE A 80 0.29 -8.85 21.99
CA ILE A 80 0.22 -9.96 22.97
C ILE A 80 -0.05 -11.28 22.22
N SER A 81 -1.00 -11.27 21.29
CA SER A 81 -1.37 -12.46 20.51
C SER A 81 -0.18 -13.00 19.70
N GLU A 82 0.54 -12.11 19.01
CA GLU A 82 1.75 -12.46 18.26
C GLU A 82 2.89 -12.91 19.18
N GLY A 83 3.04 -12.27 20.33
CA GLY A 83 3.97 -12.69 21.38
C GLY A 83 3.67 -14.11 21.90
N ASN A 84 2.38 -14.45 22.06
CA ASN A 84 1.94 -15.79 22.49
C ASN A 84 2.28 -16.84 21.42
N ILE A 85 2.14 -16.52 20.13
CA ILE A 85 2.60 -17.39 19.03
C ILE A 85 4.12 -17.62 19.13
N GLY A 86 4.90 -16.57 19.44
CA GLY A 86 6.33 -16.67 19.70
C GLY A 86 6.65 -17.56 20.91
N LEU A 87 5.89 -17.43 21.99
CA LEU A 87 6.04 -18.26 23.20
C LEU A 87 5.78 -19.74 22.92
N ILE A 88 4.73 -20.07 22.17
CA ILE A 88 4.42 -21.46 21.79
C ILE A 88 5.56 -22.06 20.94
N LYS A 89 6.10 -21.28 20.00
CA LYS A 89 7.28 -21.72 19.21
C LYS A 89 8.51 -21.96 20.08
N ALA A 90 8.73 -21.12 21.09
CA ALA A 90 9.80 -21.32 22.07
C ALA A 90 9.57 -22.59 22.90
N ALA A 91 8.35 -22.81 23.39
CA ALA A 91 8.01 -23.97 24.21
C ALA A 91 8.26 -25.30 23.47
N LYS A 92 7.94 -25.36 22.16
CA LYS A 92 8.21 -26.54 21.32
C LYS A 92 9.70 -26.81 21.05
N ARG A 93 10.56 -25.80 21.17
CA ARG A 93 12.00 -25.88 20.86
C ARG A 93 12.89 -25.78 22.09
N TYR A 94 12.30 -25.70 23.26
CA TYR A 94 13.03 -25.54 24.51
C TYR A 94 13.71 -26.86 24.88
N ASP A 95 14.96 -26.74 25.31
CA ASP A 95 15.80 -27.86 25.72
C ASP A 95 16.28 -27.61 27.15
N HIS A 96 15.78 -28.43 28.08
CA HIS A 96 16.08 -28.29 29.51
C HIS A 96 17.51 -28.71 29.85
N THR A 97 18.21 -29.47 28.99
CA THR A 97 19.58 -29.95 29.26
C THR A 97 20.62 -28.84 29.31
N LYS A 98 20.28 -27.67 28.74
CA LYS A 98 21.18 -26.50 28.65
C LYS A 98 21.28 -25.70 29.95
N GLY A 99 20.48 -26.00 30.97
CA GLY A 99 20.63 -25.40 32.32
C GLY A 99 20.21 -23.94 32.46
N PHE A 100 19.47 -23.37 31.49
CA PHE A 100 18.93 -22.01 31.57
C PHE A 100 17.41 -22.06 31.72
N LYS A 101 16.82 -21.09 32.44
CA LYS A 101 15.36 -20.97 32.58
C LYS A 101 14.69 -20.78 31.22
N PHE A 102 13.50 -21.36 31.02
CA PHE A 102 12.67 -21.28 29.82
C PHE A 102 12.47 -19.84 29.35
N ILE A 103 12.16 -18.93 30.29
CA ILE A 103 11.93 -17.51 30.00
C ILE A 103 13.14 -16.88 29.29
N SER A 104 14.36 -17.27 29.67
CA SER A 104 15.60 -16.74 29.06
C SER A 104 15.68 -17.08 27.58
N PHE A 105 15.24 -18.29 27.20
CA PHE A 105 15.16 -18.73 25.82
C PHE A 105 13.95 -18.12 25.08
N ALA A 106 12.80 -18.08 25.75
CA ALA A 106 11.54 -17.62 25.18
C ALA A 106 11.55 -16.13 24.80
N VAL A 107 12.28 -15.29 25.55
CA VAL A 107 12.39 -13.84 25.25
C VAL A 107 12.76 -13.57 23.81
N TRP A 108 13.70 -14.34 23.25
CA TRP A 108 14.18 -14.12 21.88
C TRP A 108 13.07 -14.39 20.86
N TRP A 109 12.35 -15.51 21.01
CA TRP A 109 11.23 -15.89 20.16
C TRP A 109 10.03 -14.94 20.29
N ILE A 110 9.71 -14.51 21.52
CA ILE A 110 8.64 -13.54 21.77
C ILE A 110 8.97 -12.22 21.07
N ARG A 111 10.20 -11.70 21.25
CA ARG A 111 10.64 -10.46 20.59
C ARG A 111 10.65 -10.57 19.08
N GLN A 112 11.14 -11.69 18.53
CA GLN A 112 11.15 -11.92 17.10
C GLN A 112 9.72 -11.89 16.52
N ALA A 113 8.79 -12.60 17.15
CA ALA A 113 7.39 -12.64 16.72
C ALA A 113 6.76 -11.24 16.74
N ILE A 114 6.93 -10.50 17.86
CA ILE A 114 6.43 -9.13 18.01
C ILE A 114 7.02 -8.19 16.95
N LEU A 115 8.34 -8.22 16.74
CA LEU A 115 9.00 -7.35 15.76
C LEU A 115 8.59 -7.68 14.31
N THR A 116 8.39 -8.96 14.01
CA THR A 116 7.90 -9.41 12.70
C THR A 116 6.47 -8.91 12.47
N ALA A 117 5.60 -9.06 13.47
CA ALA A 117 4.23 -8.57 13.41
C ALA A 117 4.17 -7.04 13.25
N ILE A 118 5.00 -6.29 13.97
CA ILE A 118 5.09 -4.83 13.80
C ILE A 118 5.52 -4.51 12.37
N SER A 119 6.56 -5.16 11.85
CA SER A 119 7.02 -4.92 10.48
C SER A 119 5.94 -5.19 9.42
N ASP A 120 5.11 -6.21 9.63
CA ASP A 120 4.10 -6.65 8.67
C ASP A 120 2.76 -5.89 8.80
N GLN A 121 2.35 -5.51 10.03
CA GLN A 121 1.03 -4.96 10.33
C GLN A 121 1.02 -3.45 10.60
N GLN A 122 2.18 -2.81 10.82
CA GLN A 122 2.24 -1.38 11.15
C GLN A 122 1.80 -0.48 9.99
N ARG A 123 1.96 -0.91 8.73
CA ARG A 123 1.68 -0.10 7.54
C ARG A 123 0.49 -0.66 6.76
N ILE A 124 -0.33 0.24 6.21
CA ILE A 124 -1.42 -0.12 5.29
C ILE A 124 -0.85 -0.76 4.02
N VAL A 125 0.22 -0.18 3.47
CA VAL A 125 0.99 -0.75 2.37
C VAL A 125 2.19 -1.50 2.95
N ARG A 126 2.19 -2.82 2.81
CA ARG A 126 3.26 -3.68 3.33
C ARG A 126 4.57 -3.42 2.61
N LEU A 127 5.65 -3.31 3.39
CA LEU A 127 7.01 -3.25 2.87
C LEU A 127 7.75 -4.56 3.14
N PRO A 128 8.62 -5.02 2.21
CA PRO A 128 9.50 -6.16 2.46
C PRO A 128 10.45 -5.91 3.64
N GLY A 129 10.82 -6.97 4.36
CA GLY A 129 11.68 -6.88 5.55
C GLY A 129 13.03 -6.17 5.29
N ASN A 130 13.65 -6.40 4.13
CA ASN A 130 14.89 -5.72 3.75
C ASN A 130 14.72 -4.20 3.68
N GLN A 131 13.57 -3.73 3.18
CA GLN A 131 13.25 -2.29 3.10
C GLN A 131 13.04 -1.69 4.50
N VAL A 132 12.38 -2.44 5.39
CA VAL A 132 12.15 -2.01 6.78
C VAL A 132 13.46 -1.89 7.56
N VAL A 133 14.37 -2.85 7.39
CA VAL A 133 15.71 -2.78 8.00
C VAL A 133 16.49 -1.59 7.45
N GLY A 134 16.50 -1.39 6.12
CA GLY A 134 17.13 -0.23 5.48
C GLY A 134 16.61 1.10 6.05
N ASN A 135 15.29 1.25 6.13
CA ASN A 135 14.66 2.45 6.71
C ASN A 135 15.04 2.64 8.20
N SER A 136 15.16 1.57 8.98
CA SER A 136 15.60 1.68 10.36
C SER A 136 17.08 2.08 10.48
N MET A 137 17.95 1.65 9.56
CA MET A 137 19.36 2.07 9.54
C MET A 137 19.46 3.54 9.17
N ILE A 138 18.72 3.96 8.13
CA ILE A 138 18.64 5.36 7.69
C ILE A 138 18.17 6.24 8.84
N ASN A 139 17.06 5.92 9.51
CA ASN A 139 16.58 6.71 10.64
C ASN A 139 17.59 6.82 11.79
N LYS A 140 18.36 5.76 12.08
CA LYS A 140 19.41 5.81 13.10
C LYS A 140 20.57 6.70 12.69
N ALA A 141 21.02 6.61 11.43
CA ALA A 141 22.07 7.46 10.90
C ALA A 141 21.62 8.93 10.85
N THR A 142 20.40 9.19 10.39
CA THR A 142 19.79 10.53 10.39
C THR A 142 19.81 11.12 11.79
N LEU A 143 19.31 10.43 12.81
CA LEU A 143 19.30 10.92 14.19
C LEU A 143 20.71 11.18 14.74
N LYS A 144 21.68 10.30 14.41
CA LYS A 144 23.08 10.45 14.83
C LYS A 144 23.73 11.67 14.16
N LEU A 145 23.54 11.83 12.85
CA LEU A 145 24.08 12.96 12.08
C LEU A 145 23.38 14.27 12.46
N GLU A 146 22.08 14.27 12.71
CA GLU A 146 21.35 15.43 13.22
C GLU A 146 21.93 15.91 14.55
N GLN A 147 22.28 14.99 15.44
CA GLN A 147 22.92 15.32 16.72
C GLN A 147 24.33 15.88 16.54
N GLN A 148 25.10 15.40 15.56
CA GLN A 148 26.48 15.83 15.34
C GLN A 148 26.59 17.14 14.55
N LEU A 149 25.72 17.33 13.56
CA LEU A 149 25.74 18.46 12.64
C LEU A 149 24.84 19.62 13.09
N GLU A 150 23.98 19.40 14.09
CA GLU A 150 22.96 20.34 14.57
C GLU A 150 22.02 20.84 13.45
N ARG A 151 21.91 20.07 12.37
CA ARG A 151 21.03 20.32 11.23
C ARG A 151 20.54 19.02 10.63
N ARG A 152 19.51 19.09 9.79
CA ARG A 152 19.08 17.94 8.99
C ARG A 152 20.21 17.52 8.02
N PRO A 153 20.63 16.24 8.02
CA PRO A 153 21.67 15.75 7.12
C PRO A 153 21.14 15.62 5.70
N THR A 154 22.04 15.73 4.72
CA THR A 154 21.72 15.50 3.31
C THR A 154 21.67 14.00 3.00
N ALA A 155 21.04 13.63 1.88
CA ALA A 155 20.99 12.23 1.45
C ALA A 155 22.40 11.64 1.20
N ASP A 156 23.34 12.47 0.73
CA ASP A 156 24.73 12.11 0.50
C ASP A 156 25.45 11.79 1.82
N GLU A 157 25.29 12.63 2.85
CA GLU A 157 25.88 12.43 4.18
C GLU A 157 25.37 11.15 4.85
N ILE A 158 24.06 10.86 4.70
CA ILE A 158 23.47 9.61 5.19
C ILE A 158 24.02 8.41 4.43
N ALA A 159 24.19 8.54 3.12
CA ALA A 159 24.72 7.47 2.26
C ALA A 159 26.17 7.13 2.62
N GLU A 160 27.01 8.13 2.90
CA GLU A 160 28.40 7.96 3.34
C GLU A 160 28.50 7.25 4.70
N GLU A 161 27.67 7.64 5.68
CA GLU A 161 27.68 7.04 7.02
C GLU A 161 27.27 5.55 7.02
N ILE A 162 26.30 5.16 6.16
CA ILE A 162 25.78 3.79 6.09
C ILE A 162 26.52 2.94 5.04
N GLY A 163 27.23 3.58 4.10
CA GLY A 163 27.86 2.92 2.95
C GLY A 163 26.86 2.52 1.85
N PHE A 164 25.76 3.26 1.72
CA PHE A 164 24.74 3.04 0.68
C PHE A 164 24.98 3.93 -0.54
N LYS A 165 24.34 3.60 -1.67
CA LYS A 165 24.24 4.54 -2.79
C LYS A 165 23.19 5.60 -2.47
N VAL A 166 23.44 6.84 -2.89
CA VAL A 166 22.51 7.97 -2.71
C VAL A 166 21.13 7.64 -3.26
N ASP A 167 21.05 7.06 -4.47
CA ASP A 167 19.78 6.65 -5.09
C ASP A 167 18.94 5.74 -4.18
N LYS A 168 19.59 4.79 -3.50
CA LYS A 168 18.89 3.89 -2.56
C LYS A 168 18.36 4.64 -1.36
N VAL A 169 19.11 5.61 -0.82
CA VAL A 169 18.64 6.43 0.30
C VAL A 169 17.39 7.23 -0.10
N ILE A 170 17.38 7.78 -1.31
CA ILE A 170 16.22 8.50 -1.86
C ILE A 170 15.02 7.56 -2.01
N ASP A 171 15.20 6.37 -2.58
CA ASP A 171 14.14 5.36 -2.71
C ASP A 171 13.56 4.96 -1.35
N HIS A 172 14.43 4.75 -0.36
CA HIS A 172 14.04 4.46 1.01
C HIS A 172 13.25 5.61 1.65
N GLN A 173 13.68 6.85 1.46
CA GLN A 173 12.97 8.03 1.95
C GLN A 173 11.58 8.18 1.31
N LEU A 174 11.46 7.96 0.00
CA LEU A 174 10.17 8.00 -0.71
C LEU A 174 9.22 6.90 -0.23
N SER A 175 9.72 5.67 -0.09
CA SER A 175 8.93 4.53 0.41
C SER A 175 8.58 4.63 1.90
N SER A 176 9.26 5.49 2.65
CA SER A 176 9.02 5.66 4.09
C SER A 176 7.72 6.40 4.42
N ALA A 177 7.11 7.08 3.44
CA ALA A 177 5.89 7.86 3.62
C ALA A 177 4.77 7.04 4.28
N ILE A 178 4.15 7.64 5.30
CA ILE A 178 3.02 7.04 6.01
C ILE A 178 1.74 7.56 5.35
N SER A 179 0.80 6.66 5.09
CA SER A 179 -0.52 7.00 4.55
C SER A 179 -1.28 7.92 5.51
N ILE A 180 -1.85 9.00 4.98
CA ILE A 180 -2.71 9.93 5.71
C ILE A 180 -4.17 9.58 5.38
N SER A 181 -5.08 9.80 6.33
CA SER A 181 -6.51 9.60 6.07
C SER A 181 -7.05 10.69 5.15
N LEU A 182 -7.88 10.31 4.17
CA LEU A 182 -8.61 11.28 3.34
C LEU A 182 -9.71 12.01 4.13
N ASP A 183 -10.17 11.41 5.22
CA ASP A 183 -11.15 11.99 6.14
C ASP A 183 -10.50 12.94 7.16
N THR A 184 -9.20 13.21 7.05
CA THR A 184 -8.55 14.19 7.94
C THR A 184 -9.15 15.58 7.68
N PRO A 185 -9.75 16.23 8.69
CA PRO A 185 -10.34 17.55 8.53
C PRO A 185 -9.24 18.58 8.30
N VAL A 186 -9.44 19.46 7.31
CA VAL A 186 -8.45 20.51 7.00
C VAL A 186 -8.66 21.75 7.86
N ASN A 187 -9.92 22.04 8.23
CA ASN A 187 -10.26 23.12 9.16
C ASN A 187 -11.18 22.56 10.26
N VAL A 188 -11.04 23.05 11.49
CA VAL A 188 -11.80 22.55 12.66
C VAL A 188 -13.22 23.13 12.71
N GLU A 189 -13.46 24.25 12.03
CA GLU A 189 -14.75 24.96 12.05
C GLU A 189 -15.76 24.42 11.01
N ASN A 190 -15.28 23.73 9.98
CA ASN A 190 -16.11 23.20 8.89
C ASN A 190 -15.86 21.69 8.74
N ASP A 191 -16.85 20.93 8.26
CA ASP A 191 -16.73 19.49 7.95
C ASP A 191 -15.85 19.19 6.71
N PHE A 192 -14.96 20.10 6.34
CA PHE A 192 -14.16 20.04 5.12
C PHE A 192 -12.97 19.09 5.28
N CYS A 193 -12.94 18.03 4.46
CA CYS A 193 -11.95 16.96 4.55
C CYS A 193 -10.88 17.07 3.46
N LEU A 194 -9.77 16.37 3.64
CA LEU A 194 -8.72 16.28 2.61
C LEU A 194 -9.27 15.70 1.29
N MET A 195 -10.23 14.79 1.36
CA MET A 195 -10.94 14.21 0.21
C MET A 195 -11.54 15.30 -0.70
N ASP A 196 -12.11 16.36 -0.12
CA ASP A 196 -12.78 17.42 -0.86
C ASP A 196 -11.82 18.32 -1.65
N MET A 197 -10.52 18.28 -1.31
CA MET A 197 -9.46 19.02 -2.02
C MET A 197 -8.91 18.29 -3.24
N ILE A 198 -9.10 16.98 -3.34
CA ILE A 198 -8.45 16.17 -4.37
C ILE A 198 -9.36 16.13 -5.60
N PRO A 199 -8.94 16.71 -6.74
CA PRO A 199 -9.72 16.65 -7.96
C PRO A 199 -9.77 15.21 -8.47
N SER A 200 -10.97 14.77 -8.89
CA SER A 200 -11.11 13.48 -9.54
C SER A 200 -10.48 13.52 -10.93
N LYS A 201 -9.55 12.59 -11.19
CA LYS A 201 -8.94 12.41 -12.52
C LYS A 201 -9.77 11.50 -13.44
N SER A 202 -10.81 10.85 -12.91
CA SER A 202 -11.63 9.91 -13.70
C SER A 202 -12.73 10.60 -14.50
N VAL A 203 -12.99 11.88 -14.21
CA VAL A 203 -13.99 12.67 -14.91
C VAL A 203 -13.24 13.59 -15.85
N GLU A 204 -13.33 13.31 -17.15
CA GLU A 204 -12.91 14.28 -18.15
C GLU A 204 -13.79 15.54 -18.02
N PRO A 205 -13.22 16.74 -18.17
CA PRO A 205 -13.99 17.98 -18.20
C PRO A 205 -15.14 17.88 -19.21
N VAL A 206 -16.32 18.40 -18.85
CA VAL A 206 -17.50 18.37 -19.73
C VAL A 206 -17.20 19.09 -21.04
N ASP A 207 -16.41 20.17 -20.99
CA ASP A 207 -15.99 20.93 -22.17
C ASP A 207 -15.19 20.06 -23.14
N ASP A 208 -14.22 19.27 -22.65
CA ASP A 208 -13.43 18.35 -23.48
C ASP A 208 -14.31 17.29 -24.14
N LEU A 209 -15.28 16.75 -23.39
CA LEU A 209 -16.21 15.75 -23.91
C LEU A 209 -17.11 16.34 -25.01
N LEU A 210 -17.66 17.54 -24.79
CA LEU A 210 -18.49 18.24 -25.78
C LEU A 210 -17.66 18.61 -27.02
N MET A 211 -16.44 19.12 -26.84
CA MET A 211 -15.55 19.43 -27.96
C MET A 211 -15.25 18.18 -28.81
N ARG A 212 -14.98 17.02 -28.18
CA ARG A 212 -14.80 15.76 -28.92
C ARG A 212 -16.06 15.32 -29.67
N GLN A 213 -17.23 15.49 -29.08
CA GLN A 213 -18.50 15.19 -29.75
C GLN A 213 -18.73 16.11 -30.95
N SER A 214 -18.53 17.43 -30.79
CA SER A 214 -18.64 18.41 -31.87
C SER A 214 -17.62 18.12 -32.99
N LEU A 215 -16.37 17.84 -32.65
CA LEU A 215 -15.34 17.40 -33.60
C LEU A 215 -15.80 16.16 -34.39
N THR A 216 -16.40 15.18 -33.71
CA THR A 216 -16.89 13.95 -34.35
C THR A 216 -18.01 14.24 -35.35
N GLU A 217 -18.94 15.15 -35.02
CA GLU A 217 -20.00 15.58 -35.92
C GLU A 217 -19.48 16.37 -37.12
N ASP A 218 -18.53 17.29 -36.90
CA ASP A 218 -17.94 18.08 -37.98
C ASP A 218 -17.06 17.23 -38.90
N LEU A 219 -16.36 16.22 -38.36
CA LEU A 219 -15.69 15.19 -39.15
C LEU A 219 -16.69 14.41 -40.03
N LYS A 220 -17.87 14.04 -39.50
CA LYS A 220 -18.93 13.40 -40.30
C LYS A 220 -19.37 14.31 -41.45
N ARG A 221 -19.61 15.59 -41.18
CA ARG A 221 -20.03 16.59 -42.19
C ARG A 221 -18.98 16.83 -43.28
N CYS A 222 -17.70 16.68 -42.94
CA CYS A 222 -16.59 16.78 -43.90
C CYS A 222 -16.45 15.51 -44.75
N LEU A 223 -16.57 14.33 -44.13
CA LEU A 223 -16.46 13.05 -44.82
C LEU A 223 -17.60 12.81 -45.84
N VAL A 224 -18.79 13.39 -45.64
CA VAL A 224 -19.91 13.32 -46.61
C VAL A 224 -19.59 13.98 -47.96
N ILE A 225 -18.59 14.86 -48.04
CA ILE A 225 -18.16 15.47 -49.32
C ILE A 225 -17.47 14.45 -50.23
N LEU A 226 -16.85 13.43 -49.62
CA LEU A 226 -16.12 12.40 -50.35
C LEU A 226 -17.08 11.37 -50.94
N PRO A 227 -16.70 10.73 -52.06
CA PRO A 227 -17.42 9.56 -52.53
C PRO A 227 -17.32 8.42 -51.51
N GLU A 228 -18.38 7.63 -51.39
CA GLU A 228 -18.57 6.60 -50.36
C GLU A 228 -17.38 5.63 -50.23
N ARG A 229 -16.73 5.30 -51.36
CA ARG A 229 -15.52 4.47 -51.40
C ARG A 229 -14.32 5.13 -50.73
N GLU A 230 -14.08 6.41 -50.95
CA GLU A 230 -12.97 7.16 -50.36
C GLU A 230 -13.21 7.42 -48.86
N GLN A 231 -14.47 7.67 -48.47
CA GLN A 231 -14.88 7.79 -47.07
C GLN A 231 -14.59 6.51 -46.28
N ARG A 232 -15.00 5.33 -46.79
CA ARG A 232 -14.76 4.05 -46.11
C ARG A 232 -13.27 3.73 -45.96
N ILE A 233 -12.44 4.07 -46.95
CA ILE A 233 -10.98 3.91 -46.85
C ILE A 233 -10.40 4.75 -45.71
N LEU A 234 -10.83 6.01 -45.56
CA LEU A 234 -10.34 6.87 -44.47
C LEU A 234 -10.82 6.40 -43.09
N ILE A 235 -12.07 5.98 -42.96
CA ILE A 235 -12.64 5.49 -41.71
C ILE A 235 -11.87 4.27 -41.21
N LEU A 236 -11.61 3.30 -42.10
CA LEU A 236 -10.90 2.07 -41.75
C LEU A 236 -9.39 2.29 -41.54
N TYR A 237 -8.77 3.22 -42.28
CA TYR A 237 -7.35 3.51 -42.13
C TYR A 237 -7.00 4.21 -40.82
N TYR A 238 -7.85 5.14 -40.38
CA TYR A 238 -7.63 5.89 -39.15
C TYR A 238 -8.44 5.37 -37.96
N GLY A 239 -9.17 4.26 -38.11
CA GLY A 239 -10.00 3.71 -37.03
C GLY A 239 -11.07 4.68 -36.51
N LEU A 240 -11.68 5.47 -37.40
CA LEU A 240 -12.68 6.47 -37.00
C LEU A 240 -13.99 5.79 -36.59
N TYR A 241 -14.80 6.43 -35.74
CA TYR A 241 -16.12 5.91 -35.31
C TYR A 241 -16.12 4.56 -34.58
N GLY A 242 -15.01 4.21 -33.93
CA GLY A 242 -14.90 2.96 -33.16
C GLY A 242 -14.54 1.73 -34.00
N TYR A 243 -14.09 1.93 -35.25
CA TYR A 243 -13.42 0.88 -36.01
C TYR A 243 -11.95 0.78 -35.57
N GLU A 244 -11.36 -0.41 -35.67
CA GLU A 244 -9.92 -0.58 -35.45
C GLU A 244 -9.13 -0.02 -36.64
N GLU A 245 -7.92 0.47 -36.36
CA GLU A 245 -6.98 0.89 -37.41
C GLU A 245 -6.59 -0.34 -38.25
N THR A 246 -6.97 -0.35 -39.52
CA THR A 246 -6.64 -1.44 -40.44
C THR A 246 -5.40 -1.12 -41.25
N THR A 247 -4.58 -2.15 -41.51
CA THR A 247 -3.38 -1.97 -42.33
C THR A 247 -3.76 -1.86 -43.81
N LEU A 248 -2.88 -1.27 -44.61
CA LEU A 248 -3.07 -1.20 -46.07
C LEU A 248 -3.19 -2.59 -46.71
N ASP A 249 -2.56 -3.61 -46.13
CA ASP A 249 -2.59 -4.98 -46.65
C ASP A 249 -3.94 -5.64 -46.40
N ASP A 250 -4.57 -5.39 -45.24
CA ASP A 250 -5.93 -5.89 -44.96
C ASP A 250 -6.98 -5.18 -45.82
N MET A 251 -6.78 -3.89 -46.13
CA MET A 251 -7.68 -3.16 -47.02
C MET A 251 -7.66 -3.68 -48.46
N VAL A 252 -6.54 -4.27 -48.94
CA VAL A 252 -6.47 -4.91 -50.26
C VAL A 252 -7.49 -6.03 -50.35
N TYR A 253 -7.63 -6.83 -49.29
CA TYR A 253 -8.59 -7.92 -49.21
C TYR A 253 -10.05 -7.40 -49.14
N ILE A 254 -10.29 -6.35 -48.36
CA ILE A 254 -11.64 -5.77 -48.18
C ILE A 254 -12.17 -5.09 -49.45
N PHE A 255 -11.32 -4.34 -50.16
CA PHE A 255 -11.73 -3.54 -51.32
C PHE A 255 -11.41 -4.18 -52.68
N GLY A 256 -10.63 -5.26 -52.72
CA GLY A 256 -10.22 -5.94 -53.97
C GLY A 256 -9.35 -5.07 -54.88
N LEU A 257 -8.57 -4.14 -54.31
CA LEU A 257 -7.73 -3.18 -55.03
C LEU A 257 -6.25 -3.38 -54.69
N SER A 258 -5.34 -2.98 -55.57
CA SER A 258 -3.91 -2.99 -55.25
C SER A 258 -3.57 -1.99 -54.14
N LYS A 259 -2.54 -2.31 -53.35
CA LYS A 259 -2.04 -1.47 -52.25
C LYS A 259 -1.78 -0.02 -52.69
N GLU A 260 -1.15 0.15 -53.85
CA GLU A 260 -0.86 1.48 -54.41
C GLU A 260 -2.13 2.21 -54.83
N ARG A 261 -3.17 1.50 -55.28
CA ARG A 261 -4.45 2.12 -55.63
C ARG A 261 -5.18 2.64 -54.40
N ILE A 262 -5.13 1.93 -53.28
CA ILE A 262 -5.69 2.38 -51.99
C ILE A 262 -4.94 3.62 -51.49
N ARG A 263 -3.61 3.63 -51.61
CA ARG A 263 -2.78 4.80 -51.27
C ARG A 263 -3.16 6.03 -52.11
N GLN A 264 -3.33 5.86 -53.42
CA GLN A 264 -3.77 6.93 -54.31
C GLN A 264 -5.15 7.48 -53.95
N LEU A 265 -6.11 6.61 -53.61
CA LEU A 265 -7.46 7.01 -53.20
C LEU A 265 -7.43 7.77 -51.86
N LYS A 266 -6.62 7.32 -50.90
CA LYS A 266 -6.39 8.03 -49.64
C LYS A 266 -5.82 9.43 -49.88
N ASP A 267 -4.75 9.55 -50.66
CA ASP A 267 -4.08 10.83 -50.91
C ASP A 267 -4.99 11.79 -51.70
N LYS A 268 -5.80 11.24 -52.62
CA LYS A 268 -6.82 12.02 -53.33
C LYS A 268 -7.90 12.52 -52.37
N ALA A 269 -8.41 11.67 -51.47
CA ALA A 269 -9.41 12.03 -50.48
C ALA A 269 -8.91 13.12 -49.51
N LEU A 270 -7.66 13.01 -49.05
CA LEU A 270 -7.01 14.03 -48.23
C LEU A 270 -6.84 15.36 -48.97
N LYS A 271 -6.47 15.35 -50.25
CA LYS A 271 -6.39 16.56 -51.08
C LYS A 271 -7.75 17.23 -51.25
N THR A 272 -8.82 16.46 -51.49
CA THR A 272 -10.18 17.01 -51.60
C THR A 272 -10.69 17.56 -50.28
N LEU A 273 -10.40 16.90 -49.15
CA LEU A 273 -10.72 17.44 -47.82
C LEU A 273 -9.95 18.74 -47.54
N ARG A 274 -8.67 18.81 -47.91
CA ARG A 274 -7.83 20.00 -47.71
C ARG A 274 -8.30 21.23 -48.50
N ASN A 275 -8.84 21.03 -49.70
CA ASN A 275 -9.32 22.12 -50.55
C ASN A 275 -10.78 22.52 -50.25
N SER A 276 -11.48 21.81 -49.37
CA SER A 276 -12.85 22.10 -48.99
C SER A 276 -12.92 23.26 -47.98
N PRO A 277 -13.90 24.18 -48.11
CA PRO A 277 -14.10 25.25 -47.13
C PRO A 277 -14.42 24.71 -45.73
N LYS A 278 -15.01 23.50 -45.63
CA LYS A 278 -15.31 22.86 -44.34
C LYS A 278 -14.07 22.42 -43.57
N SER A 279 -12.88 22.38 -44.19
CA SER A 279 -11.62 22.14 -43.49
C SER A 279 -11.27 23.25 -42.49
N GLN A 280 -11.82 24.46 -42.66
CA GLN A 280 -11.64 25.56 -41.71
C GLN A 280 -12.31 25.27 -40.37
N LEU A 281 -13.48 24.60 -40.37
CA LEU A 281 -14.20 24.22 -39.15
C LEU A 281 -13.39 23.25 -38.29
N ILE A 282 -12.67 22.31 -38.90
CA ILE A 282 -11.86 21.33 -38.15
C ILE A 282 -10.56 21.98 -37.61
N LYS A 283 -10.08 23.06 -38.23
CA LYS A 283 -8.87 23.76 -37.75
C LYS A 283 -9.07 24.44 -36.40
N GLU A 284 -10.30 24.84 -36.07
CA GLU A 284 -10.62 25.47 -34.78
C GLU A 284 -10.40 24.53 -33.59
N TYR A 285 -10.31 23.21 -33.83
CA TYR A 285 -10.05 22.20 -32.80
C TYR A 285 -8.56 21.82 -32.66
N LEU A 286 -7.65 22.47 -33.39
CA LEU A 286 -6.19 22.22 -33.30
C LEU A 286 -5.46 23.17 -32.35
N ASP A 287 -6.12 24.25 -31.91
CA ASP A 287 -5.64 25.16 -30.87
C ASP A 287 -6.02 24.65 -29.47
#